data_AF-Q21I88-F1
#
_entry.id   AF-Q21I88-F1
#
_cell.length_a   1.000
_cell.length_b   1.000
_cell.length_c   1.000
_cell.angle_alpha   90.00
_cell.angle_beta   90.00
_cell.angle_gamma   90.00
#
_symmetry.space_group_name_H-M   'P 1'
#
loop_
_entity.id
_entity.type
_entity.pdbx_description
1 polymer ?
#
loop_
_entity_poly.entity_id
_entity_poly.type
_entity_poly.pdbx_seq_one_letter_code
_entity_poly.pdbx_strand_id
1 'polypeptide(L)'
;MCMSRSSILHKMLSAKVAGELGVMRLQGIDEIKILKIFARVVLILFGLYLLNGAVFGFWAASGPPTDTPEYFEHIGVTRLSFAIACFSAIALVGIRLSDFKRQKLYWAPVAIIVVCVVYPKAREQIHIDSCLDQGGSWQVNFKCQK
;
A
#
# COMPACT_ATOMS: atom_id res chain seq x y z
N MET A 1 -40.47 -40.71 35.05
CA MET A 1 -39.23 -39.92 34.87
C MET A 1 -39.61 -38.49 34.52
N CYS A 2 -39.67 -37.59 35.52
CA CYS A 2 -39.97 -36.17 35.28
C CYS A 2 -38.66 -35.46 34.89
N MET A 3 -38.47 -35.18 33.61
CA MET A 3 -37.42 -34.24 33.20
C MET A 3 -37.72 -32.87 33.82
N SER A 4 -36.82 -32.41 34.69
CA SER A 4 -36.92 -31.12 35.36
C SER A 4 -37.04 -29.99 34.34
N ARG A 5 -38.07 -29.14 34.48
CA ARG A 5 -38.32 -27.92 33.68
C ARG A 5 -37.07 -27.04 33.54
N SER A 6 -36.17 -27.08 34.52
CA SER A 6 -34.88 -26.39 34.50
C SER A 6 -33.96 -26.81 33.35
N SER A 7 -33.98 -28.09 32.95
CA SER A 7 -33.10 -28.60 31.88
C SER A 7 -33.53 -28.11 30.49
N ILE A 8 -34.83 -27.93 30.29
CA ILE A 8 -35.40 -27.48 29.01
C ILE A 8 -35.10 -25.99 28.81
N LEU A 9 -35.26 -25.20 29.87
CA LEU A 9 -34.97 -23.76 29.86
C LEU A 9 -33.51 -23.47 29.51
N HIS A 10 -32.58 -24.25 30.08
CA HIS A 10 -31.15 -24.08 29.83
C HIS A 10 -30.74 -24.42 28.39
N LYS A 11 -31.35 -25.45 27.79
CA LYS A 11 -31.13 -25.79 26.38
C LYS A 11 -31.69 -24.73 25.43
N MET A 12 -32.85 -24.16 25.74
CA MET A 12 -33.44 -23.08 24.94
C MET A 12 -32.62 -21.79 25.01
N LEU A 13 -32.13 -21.41 26.20
CA LEU A 13 -31.23 -20.27 26.36
C LEU A 13 -29.91 -20.46 25.60
N SER A 14 -29.30 -21.65 25.70
CA SER A 14 -28.06 -21.95 25.00
C SER A 14 -28.22 -21.94 23.47
N ALA A 15 -29.34 -22.42 22.94
CA ALA A 15 -29.64 -22.38 21.51
C ALA A 15 -29.87 -20.95 21.01
N LYS A 16 -30.56 -20.12 21.81
CA LYS A 16 -30.80 -18.72 21.46
C LYS A 16 -29.52 -17.89 21.45
N VAL A 17 -28.65 -18.07 22.45
CA VAL A 17 -27.33 -17.41 22.51
C VAL A 17 -26.43 -17.85 21.35
N ALA A 18 -26.43 -19.14 21.01
CA ALA A 18 -25.66 -19.64 19.86
C ALA A 18 -26.17 -19.08 18.53
N GLY A 19 -27.49 -18.91 18.38
CA GLY A 19 -28.11 -18.27 17.22
C GLY A 19 -27.69 -16.82 17.05
N GLU A 20 -27.75 -16.01 18.10
CA GLU A 20 -27.37 -14.59 18.02
C GLU A 20 -25.87 -14.39 17.82
N LEU A 21 -25.02 -15.23 18.43
CA LEU A 21 -23.58 -15.23 18.14
C LEU A 21 -23.29 -15.59 16.67
N GLY A 22 -24.07 -16.51 16.08
CA GLY A 22 -23.94 -16.89 14.68
C GLY A 22 -24.29 -15.74 13.73
N VAL A 23 -25.39 -15.04 13.99
CA VAL A 23 -25.84 -13.88 13.19
C VAL A 23 -24.83 -12.74 13.29
N MET A 24 -24.34 -12.40 14.48
CA MET A 24 -23.30 -11.35 14.64
C MET A 24 -21.99 -11.70 13.92
N ARG A 25 -21.55 -12.98 13.94
CA ARG A 25 -20.35 -13.40 13.21
C ARG A 25 -20.51 -13.30 11.70
N LEU A 26 -21.68 -13.68 11.16
CA LEU A 26 -21.92 -13.64 9.72
C LEU A 26 -21.89 -12.19 9.22
N GLN A 27 -22.56 -11.28 9.93
CA GLN A 27 -22.57 -9.86 9.60
C GLN A 27 -21.15 -9.25 9.66
N GLY A 28 -20.36 -9.57 10.70
CA GLY A 28 -18.98 -9.08 10.82
C GLY A 28 -18.01 -9.64 9.76
N ILE A 29 -18.25 -10.85 9.23
CA ILE A 29 -17.43 -11.43 8.17
C ILE A 29 -17.66 -10.72 6.83
N ASP A 30 -18.91 -10.35 6.53
CA ASP A 30 -19.24 -9.71 5.26
C ASP A 30 -18.77 -8.25 5.20
N GLU A 31 -18.83 -7.52 6.32
CA GLU A 31 -18.25 -6.17 6.44
C GLU A 31 -16.74 -6.16 6.17
N ILE A 32 -15.99 -7.13 6.70
CA ILE A 32 -14.53 -7.24 6.48
C ILE A 32 -14.22 -7.55 5.01
N LYS A 33 -15.01 -8.39 4.34
CA LYS A 33 -14.82 -8.69 2.92
C LYS A 33 -15.06 -7.44 2.06
N ILE A 34 -16.13 -6.71 2.32
CA ILE A 34 -16.47 -5.47 1.61
C ILE A 34 -15.34 -4.45 1.78
N LEU A 35 -14.85 -4.25 3.01
CA LEU A 35 -13.76 -3.33 3.30
C LEU A 35 -12.48 -3.71 2.53
N LYS A 36 -12.13 -5.01 2.47
CA LYS A 36 -10.96 -5.49 1.71
C LYS A 36 -11.10 -5.24 0.21
N ILE A 37 -12.29 -5.48 -0.36
CA ILE A 37 -12.55 -5.23 -1.78
C ILE A 37 -12.43 -3.73 -2.06
N PHE A 38 -13.07 -2.90 -1.23
CA PHE A 38 -13.00 -1.45 -1.35
C PHE A 38 -11.56 -0.94 -1.28
N ALA A 39 -10.78 -1.40 -0.29
CA ALA A 39 -9.37 -1.04 -0.15
C ALA A 39 -8.55 -1.41 -1.40
N ARG A 40 -8.79 -2.57 -2.00
CA ARG A 40 -8.12 -2.96 -3.25
C ARG A 40 -8.50 -2.03 -4.41
N VAL A 41 -9.77 -1.72 -4.58
CA VAL A 41 -10.23 -0.82 -5.65
C VAL A 41 -9.59 0.55 -5.51
N VAL A 42 -9.59 1.12 -4.30
CA VAL A 42 -8.94 2.41 -4.02
C VAL A 42 -7.44 2.36 -4.34
N LEU A 43 -6.73 1.31 -3.90
CA LEU A 43 -5.30 1.15 -4.19
C LEU A 43 -5.01 0.98 -5.68
N ILE A 44 -5.87 0.28 -6.43
CA ILE A 44 -5.73 0.13 -7.89
C ILE A 44 -5.88 1.49 -8.57
N LEU A 45 -6.95 2.23 -8.26
CA LEU A 45 -7.22 3.53 -8.87
C LEU A 45 -6.10 4.53 -8.54
N PHE A 46 -5.66 4.55 -7.28
CA PHE A 46 -4.56 5.41 -6.85
C PHE A 46 -3.22 5.01 -7.50
N GLY A 47 -2.93 3.71 -7.60
CA GLY A 47 -1.75 3.19 -8.29
C GLY A 47 -1.73 3.55 -9.78
N LEU A 48 -2.87 3.45 -10.47
CA LEU A 48 -3.01 3.86 -11.87
C LEU A 48 -2.84 5.38 -12.05
N TYR A 49 -3.39 6.18 -11.13
CA TYR A 49 -3.18 7.63 -11.14
C TYR A 49 -1.68 7.99 -11.01
N LEU A 50 -0.97 7.35 -10.07
CA LEU A 50 0.47 7.53 -9.90
C LEU A 50 1.26 7.06 -11.13
N LEU A 51 0.89 5.92 -11.70
CA LEU A 51 1.54 5.37 -12.89
C LEU A 51 1.38 6.30 -14.09
N ASN A 52 0.19 6.86 -14.31
CA ASN A 52 -0.04 7.88 -15.33
C ASN A 52 0.84 9.11 -15.09
N GLY A 53 0.91 9.57 -13.84
CA GLY A 53 1.79 10.66 -13.45
C GLY A 53 3.28 10.37 -13.65
N ALA A 54 3.69 9.11 -13.55
CA ALA A 54 5.06 8.66 -13.80
C ALA A 54 5.39 8.67 -15.30
N VAL A 55 4.49 8.13 -16.13
CA VAL A 55 4.61 8.15 -17.59
C VAL A 55 4.70 9.59 -18.09
N PHE A 56 3.87 10.48 -17.55
CA PHE A 56 3.94 11.91 -17.85
C PHE A 56 5.30 12.51 -17.47
N GLY A 57 5.83 12.20 -16.28
CA GLY A 57 7.15 12.67 -15.86
C GLY A 57 8.28 12.23 -16.79
N PHE A 58 8.33 10.95 -17.16
CA PHE A 58 9.32 10.44 -18.10
C PHE A 58 9.16 10.99 -19.51
N TRP A 59 7.92 11.20 -19.95
CA TRP A 59 7.65 11.84 -21.23
C TRP A 59 8.08 13.30 -21.23
N ALA A 60 7.81 14.06 -20.16
CA ALA A 60 8.24 15.46 -20.03
C ALA A 60 9.76 15.60 -19.94
N ALA A 61 10.45 14.60 -19.36
CA ALA A 61 11.91 14.57 -19.29
C ALA A 61 12.59 14.26 -20.64
N SER A 62 11.94 13.46 -21.50
CA SER A 62 12.54 12.96 -22.76
C SER A 62 11.96 13.54 -24.05
N GLY A 63 10.77 14.14 -23.99
CA GLY A 63 10.01 14.58 -25.17
C GLY A 63 10.30 16.03 -25.56
N PRO A 64 9.65 17.02 -24.91
CA PRO A 64 9.85 18.43 -25.25
C PRO A 64 11.19 18.96 -24.71
N PRO A 65 11.80 19.96 -25.36
CA PRO A 65 12.92 20.69 -24.76
C PRO A 65 12.41 21.40 -23.51
N THR A 66 12.80 20.89 -22.35
CA THR A 66 12.49 21.51 -21.05
C THR A 66 13.77 22.03 -20.43
N ASP A 67 13.66 23.13 -19.70
CA ASP A 67 14.82 23.69 -19.01
C ASP A 67 15.28 22.79 -17.86
N THR A 68 14.45 21.89 -17.35
CA THR A 68 14.73 21.07 -16.15
C THR A 68 14.34 19.60 -16.34
N PRO A 69 14.99 18.85 -17.24
CA PRO A 69 14.66 17.45 -17.50
C PRO A 69 14.89 16.56 -16.27
N GLU A 70 15.88 16.86 -15.43
CA GLU A 70 16.23 16.08 -14.24
C GLU A 70 15.12 16.10 -13.19
N TYR A 71 14.42 17.23 -13.08
CA TYR A 71 13.26 17.38 -12.19
C TYR A 71 12.09 16.47 -12.62
N PHE A 72 11.76 16.47 -13.91
CA PHE A 72 10.69 15.63 -14.46
C PHE A 72 11.03 14.15 -14.37
N GLU A 73 12.31 13.80 -14.55
CA GLU A 73 12.79 12.44 -14.35
C GLU A 73 12.65 12.01 -12.88
N HIS A 74 13.00 12.89 -11.93
CA HIS A 74 12.81 12.61 -10.50
C HIS A 74 11.34 12.41 -10.14
N ILE A 75 10.43 13.24 -10.69
CA ILE A 75 8.98 13.05 -10.52
C ILE A 75 8.55 11.70 -11.08
N GLY A 76 9.01 11.35 -12.29
CA GLY A 76 8.72 10.09 -12.96
C GLY A 76 9.11 8.88 -12.09
N VAL A 77 10.36 8.86 -11.64
CA VAL A 77 10.90 7.81 -10.76
C VAL A 77 10.13 7.73 -9.44
N THR A 78 9.85 8.87 -8.81
CA THR A 78 9.15 8.91 -7.52
C THR A 78 7.73 8.37 -7.63
N ARG A 79 6.97 8.82 -8.63
CA ARG A 79 5.60 8.37 -8.84
C ARG A 79 5.54 6.90 -9.26
N LEU A 80 6.48 6.44 -10.08
CA LEU A 80 6.60 5.02 -10.45
C LEU A 80 6.87 4.16 -9.21
N SER A 81 7.80 4.59 -8.36
CA SER A 81 8.15 3.87 -7.14
C SER A 81 6.92 3.73 -6.22
N PHE A 82 6.18 4.82 -6.01
CA PHE A 82 4.95 4.77 -5.23
C PHE A 82 3.85 3.92 -5.90
N ALA A 83 3.73 3.93 -7.22
CA ALA A 83 2.79 3.06 -7.92
C ALA A 83 3.11 1.57 -7.69
N ILE A 84 4.39 1.18 -7.79
CA ILE A 84 4.85 -0.19 -7.50
C ILE A 84 4.57 -0.57 -6.05
N ALA A 85 4.79 0.34 -5.10
CA ALA A 85 4.45 0.13 -3.69
C ALA A 85 2.94 -0.09 -3.49
N CYS A 86 2.09 0.69 -4.16
CA CYS A 86 0.63 0.51 -4.12
C CYS A 86 0.20 -0.85 -4.68
N PHE A 87 0.74 -1.26 -5.83
CA PHE A 87 0.42 -2.58 -6.41
C PHE A 87 0.91 -3.73 -5.52
N SER A 88 2.06 -3.57 -4.89
CA SER A 88 2.57 -4.54 -3.91
C SER A 88 1.70 -4.62 -2.65
N ALA A 89 1.13 -3.49 -2.21
CA ALA A 89 0.22 -3.45 -1.06
C ALA A 89 -1.11 -4.18 -1.34
N ILE A 90 -1.60 -4.18 -2.57
CA ILE A 90 -2.81 -4.94 -2.95
C ILE A 90 -2.66 -6.43 -2.65
N ALA A 91 -1.46 -7.00 -2.91
CA ALA A 91 -1.16 -8.39 -2.59
C ALA A 91 -1.28 -8.69 -1.09
N LEU A 92 -1.02 -7.68 -0.23
CA LEU A 92 -1.08 -7.82 1.22
C LEU A 92 -2.49 -7.71 1.80
N VAL A 93 -3.39 -6.92 1.19
CA VAL A 93 -4.77 -6.71 1.70
C VAL A 93 -5.58 -8.01 1.82
N GLY A 94 -5.27 -9.02 0.99
CA GLY A 94 -5.94 -10.32 1.03
C GLY A 94 -5.54 -11.23 2.18
N ILE A 95 -4.37 -11.02 2.76
CA ILE A 95 -3.72 -11.99 3.64
C ILE A 95 -4.27 -11.86 5.06
N ARG A 96 -4.44 -12.99 5.76
CA ARG A 96 -4.73 -12.97 7.19
C ARG A 96 -3.44 -12.76 7.98
N LEU A 97 -3.49 -11.96 9.04
CA LEU A 97 -2.34 -11.70 9.91
C LEU A 97 -1.71 -12.98 10.49
N SER A 98 -2.51 -14.03 10.70
CA SER A 98 -2.03 -15.35 11.12
C SER A 98 -1.10 -16.02 10.10
N ASP A 99 -1.39 -15.84 8.82
CA ASP A 99 -0.67 -16.47 7.72
C ASP A 99 0.62 -15.69 7.41
N PHE A 100 0.61 -14.38 7.68
CA PHE A 100 1.76 -13.49 7.51
C PHE A 100 2.99 -13.93 8.32
N LYS A 101 2.80 -14.38 9.56
CA LYS A 101 3.91 -14.84 10.42
C LYS A 101 4.51 -16.17 9.99
N ARG A 102 3.76 -16.99 9.25
CA ARG A 102 4.14 -18.37 8.93
C ARG A 102 4.89 -18.49 7.61
N GLN A 103 4.63 -17.60 6.65
CA GLN A 103 5.21 -17.69 5.31
C GLN A 103 6.19 -16.55 5.04
N LYS A 104 7.47 -16.90 4.81
CA LYS A 104 8.51 -15.95 4.42
C LYS A 104 8.20 -15.22 3.10
N LEU A 105 7.37 -15.81 2.24
CA LEU A 105 6.99 -15.23 0.94
C LEU A 105 6.32 -13.86 1.07
N TYR A 106 5.57 -13.62 2.16
CA TYR A 106 4.89 -12.35 2.38
C TYR A 106 5.83 -11.20 2.79
N TRP A 107 7.08 -11.49 3.11
CA TRP A 107 8.11 -10.46 3.32
C TRP A 107 8.59 -9.82 2.02
N ALA A 108 8.47 -10.51 0.87
CA ALA A 108 8.88 -9.97 -0.42
C ALA A 108 8.13 -8.67 -0.79
N PRO A 109 6.78 -8.63 -0.82
CA PRO A 109 6.05 -7.39 -1.10
C PRO A 109 6.31 -6.29 -0.07
N VAL A 110 6.55 -6.65 1.21
CA VAL A 110 6.94 -5.67 2.24
C VAL A 110 8.30 -5.06 1.94
N ALA A 111 9.30 -5.88 1.59
CA ALA A 111 10.62 -5.39 1.21
C ALA A 111 10.54 -4.47 -0.02
N ILE A 112 9.73 -4.83 -1.03
CA ILE A 112 9.49 -4.00 -2.21
C ILE A 112 8.90 -2.64 -1.81
N ILE A 113 7.88 -2.62 -0.96
CA ILE A 113 7.27 -1.37 -0.48
C ILE A 113 8.31 -0.50 0.22
N VAL A 114 9.10 -1.08 1.13
CA VAL A 114 10.15 -0.33 1.87
C VAL A 114 11.17 0.25 0.90
N VAL A 115 11.69 -0.55 -0.04
CA VAL A 115 12.64 -0.08 -1.04
C VAL A 115 12.04 1.02 -1.90
N CYS A 116 10.82 0.85 -2.41
CA CYS A 116 10.16 1.84 -3.25
C CYS A 116 9.85 3.17 -2.53
N VAL A 117 9.61 3.14 -1.21
CA VAL A 117 9.40 4.35 -0.42
C VAL A 117 10.72 5.07 -0.10
N VAL A 118 11.77 4.31 0.21
CA VAL A 118 13.07 4.86 0.60
C VAL A 118 13.89 5.33 -0.61
N TYR A 119 13.83 4.58 -1.72
CA TYR A 119 14.62 4.83 -2.93
C TYR A 119 14.54 6.27 -3.46
N PRO A 120 13.36 6.90 -3.67
CA PRO A 120 13.30 8.25 -4.20
C PRO A 120 13.98 9.27 -3.27
N LYS A 121 13.89 9.07 -1.95
CA LYS A 121 14.55 9.92 -0.96
C LYS A 121 16.05 9.70 -0.92
N ALA A 122 16.50 8.46 -0.96
CA ALA A 122 17.93 8.15 -1.06
C ALA A 122 18.53 8.76 -2.34
N ARG A 123 17.84 8.63 -3.47
CA ARG A 123 18.28 9.20 -4.75
C ARG A 123 18.44 10.73 -4.68
N GLU A 124 17.47 11.42 -4.09
CA GLU A 124 17.51 12.87 -3.87
C GLU A 124 18.76 13.28 -3.08
N GLN A 125 19.04 12.61 -1.95
CA GLN A 125 20.21 12.89 -1.13
C GLN A 125 21.53 12.65 -1.88
N ILE A 126 21.64 11.54 -2.62
CA ILE A 126 22.84 11.22 -3.41
C ILE A 126 23.15 12.33 -4.45
N HIS A 127 22.13 12.93 -5.05
CA HIS A 127 22.33 14.01 -6.03
C HIS A 127 22.74 15.33 -5.35
N ILE A 128 22.19 15.61 -4.18
CA ILE A 128 22.58 16.78 -3.38
C ILE A 128 24.04 16.66 -2.95
N ASP A 129 24.42 15.52 -2.37
CA ASP A 129 25.78 15.26 -1.90
C ASP A 129 26.79 15.37 -3.05
N SER A 130 26.51 14.71 -4.19
CA SER A 130 27.36 14.78 -5.37
C SER A 130 27.52 16.21 -5.93
N CYS A 131 26.49 17.05 -5.81
CA CYS A 131 26.59 18.46 -6.22
C CYS A 131 27.50 19.25 -5.28
N LEU A 132 27.35 19.06 -3.97
CA LEU A 132 28.13 19.75 -2.95
C LEU A 132 29.60 19.32 -2.98
N ASP A 133 29.88 18.03 -3.19
CA ASP A 133 31.24 17.49 -3.31
C ASP A 133 31.99 18.05 -4.53
N GLN A 134 31.27 18.44 -5.57
CA GLN A 134 31.84 19.09 -6.76
C GLN A 134 32.03 20.60 -6.59
N GLY A 135 31.78 21.15 -5.39
CA GLY A 135 31.87 22.58 -5.10
C GLY A 135 30.72 23.42 -5.67
N GLY A 136 29.62 22.77 -6.09
CA GLY A 136 28.43 23.45 -6.58
C GLY A 136 27.49 23.88 -5.47
N SER A 137 26.45 24.64 -5.84
CA SER A 137 25.31 24.98 -5.00
C SER A 137 24.05 24.30 -5.53
N TRP A 138 23.30 23.66 -4.64
CA TRP A 138 22.05 22.98 -4.99
C TRP A 138 20.92 23.99 -5.18
N GLN A 139 20.29 23.98 -6.36
CA GLN A 139 19.14 24.81 -6.65
C GLN A 139 17.81 24.05 -6.60
N VAL A 140 16.72 24.81 -6.44
CA VAL A 140 15.35 24.32 -6.62
C VAL A 140 15.20 23.80 -8.05
N ASN A 141 14.60 22.62 -8.24
CA ASN A 141 14.45 21.87 -9.51
C ASN A 141 15.55 20.85 -9.87
N PHE A 142 16.20 20.20 -8.89
CA PHE A 142 17.14 19.10 -9.16
C PHE A 142 18.35 19.51 -10.03
N LYS A 143 18.74 20.78 -9.96
CA LYS A 143 19.89 21.32 -10.69
C LYS A 143 21.03 21.67 -9.75
N CYS A 144 22.22 21.24 -10.15
CA CYS A 144 23.46 21.69 -9.54
C CYS A 144 23.99 22.91 -10.30
N GLN A 145 24.16 24.03 -9.61
CA GLN A 145 24.83 25.21 -10.15
C GLN A 145 26.31 25.17 -9.75
N LYS A 146 27.20 25.08 -10.73
CA LYS A 146 28.64 25.30 -10.52
C LYS A 146 28.99 26.78 -10.68
#